data_AF-A0ABD4UX18-F1
#
_entry.id   AF-A0ABD4UX18-F1
#
_cell.length_a   1.000
_cell.length_b   1.000
_cell.length_c   1.000
_cell.angle_alpha   90.00
_cell.angle_beta   90.00
_cell.angle_gamma   90.00
#
_symmetry.space_group_name_H-M   'P 1'
#
loop_
_entity.id
_entity.type
_entity.pdbx_description
1 polymer ?
#
loop_
_entity_poly.entity_id
_entity_poly.type
_entity_poly.pdbx_seq_one_letter_code
_entity_poly.pdbx_strand_id
1 'polypeptide(L)'
;MPRPTDGPAEAAARLAVCDHTHLFPGARCRIRGLPDPGAFAARPAPVELALRFSDDVVTEAEVRTTDPAGPVLAVPEYTTGAGTTVAARTWLIREFARTGDEVELIIGGHASA
;
A
#
# COMPACT_ATOMS: atom_id res chain seq x y z
N MET A 1 -8.59 -14.37 -36.90
CA MET A 1 -8.91 -13.35 -35.88
C MET A 1 -8.84 -14.02 -34.52
N PRO A 2 -7.77 -13.85 -33.73
CA PRO A 2 -7.75 -14.39 -32.38
C PRO A 2 -8.69 -13.58 -31.48
N ARG A 3 -9.46 -14.31 -30.68
CA ARG A 3 -10.40 -13.82 -29.66
C ARG A 3 -9.59 -13.14 -28.55
N PRO A 4 -9.98 -11.96 -28.04
CA PRO A 4 -9.35 -11.43 -26.84
C PRO A 4 -9.68 -12.39 -25.69
N THR A 5 -8.66 -13.03 -25.13
CA THR A 5 -8.75 -13.63 -23.81
C THR A 5 -8.85 -12.48 -22.82
N ASP A 6 -10.08 -12.17 -22.42
CA ASP A 6 -10.37 -11.46 -21.17
C ASP A 6 -9.94 -12.42 -20.05
N GLY A 7 -8.63 -12.43 -19.76
CA GLY A 7 -8.15 -12.91 -18.46
C GLY A 7 -8.77 -12.02 -17.39
N PRO A 8 -8.95 -12.52 -16.14
CA PRO A 8 -9.41 -11.65 -15.07
C PRO A 8 -8.49 -10.44 -15.08
N ALA A 9 -9.06 -9.24 -15.23
CA ALA A 9 -8.28 -8.00 -15.24
C ALA A 9 -7.25 -8.12 -14.13
N GLU A 10 -5.96 -8.32 -14.49
CA GLU A 10 -4.87 -8.21 -13.52
C GLU A 10 -5.15 -6.89 -12.84
N ALA A 11 -5.50 -6.94 -11.55
CA ALA A 11 -5.93 -5.77 -10.84
C ALA A 11 -4.69 -4.89 -10.73
N ALA A 12 -4.50 -4.02 -11.72
CA ALA A 12 -3.30 -3.21 -11.84
C ALA A 12 -3.02 -2.54 -10.50
N ALA A 13 -1.79 -2.68 -10.03
CA ALA A 13 -1.38 -2.17 -8.73
C ALA A 13 -1.79 -0.70 -8.58
N ARG A 14 -2.39 -0.35 -7.44
CA ARG A 14 -2.83 1.02 -7.17
C ARG A 14 -1.65 1.86 -6.75
N LEU A 15 -1.55 3.07 -7.27
CA LEU A 15 -0.52 3.99 -6.81
C LEU A 15 -0.81 4.36 -5.35
N ALA A 16 0.17 4.16 -4.47
CA ALA A 16 0.17 4.71 -3.13
C ALA A 16 1.36 5.68 -2.99
N VAL A 17 1.15 6.86 -2.42
CA VAL A 17 2.22 7.85 -2.23
C VAL A 17 2.45 8.09 -0.74
N CYS A 18 3.68 7.94 -0.28
CA CYS A 18 4.10 8.30 1.08
C CYS A 18 4.97 9.56 1.06
N ASP A 19 4.80 10.43 2.05
CA ASP A 19 5.52 11.71 2.13
C ASP A 19 6.92 11.56 2.78
N HIS A 20 7.41 10.32 2.91
CA HIS A 20 8.72 9.98 3.48
C HIS A 20 9.44 8.95 2.63
N THR A 21 10.75 8.79 2.85
CA THR A 21 11.59 7.75 2.23
C THR A 21 11.56 6.43 2.99
N HIS A 22 10.94 6.41 4.18
CA HIS A 22 10.84 5.23 5.04
C HIS A 22 9.47 5.18 5.72
N LEU A 23 9.03 3.98 6.06
CA LEU A 23 7.86 3.78 6.93
C LEU A 23 8.28 3.71 8.39
N PHE A 24 7.41 4.23 9.25
CA PHE A 24 7.53 4.23 10.70
C PHE A 24 6.13 4.36 11.32
N PRO A 25 5.95 4.07 12.61
CA PRO A 25 4.65 4.25 13.25
C PRO A 25 4.24 5.73 13.20
N GLY A 26 3.17 6.02 12.48
CA GLY A 26 2.67 7.38 12.25
C GLY A 26 2.88 7.90 10.84
N ALA A 27 3.70 7.23 10.03
CA ALA A 27 3.82 7.53 8.62
C ALA A 27 2.46 7.39 7.92
N ARG A 28 2.26 8.20 6.87
CA ARG A 28 1.01 8.25 6.11
C ARG A 28 1.29 7.96 4.65
N CYS A 29 0.44 7.14 4.05
CA CYS A 29 0.50 6.83 2.63
C CYS A 29 -0.91 6.93 2.03
N ARG A 30 -1.04 7.48 0.82
CA ARG A 30 -2.34 7.76 0.20
C ARG A 30 -2.53 6.90 -1.03
N ILE A 31 -3.50 5.99 -0.98
CA ILE A 31 -3.89 5.15 -2.12
C ILE A 31 -4.76 5.97 -3.07
N ARG A 32 -4.41 5.94 -4.36
CA ARG A 32 -5.06 6.69 -5.43
C ARG A 32 -5.84 5.81 -6.39
N GLY A 33 -6.84 6.41 -7.03
CA GLY A 33 -7.59 5.80 -8.13
C GLY A 33 -8.49 4.64 -7.72
N LEU A 34 -8.75 4.44 -6.41
CA LEU A 34 -9.71 3.46 -5.92
C LEU A 34 -11.10 3.72 -6.55
N PRO A 35 -11.82 2.68 -7.04
CA PRO A 35 -13.11 2.89 -7.69
C PRO A 35 -14.16 3.42 -6.70
N ASP A 36 -14.06 2.98 -5.44
CA ASP A 36 -14.85 3.48 -4.33
C ASP A 36 -13.95 3.64 -3.08
N PRO A 37 -13.34 4.83 -2.89
CA PRO A 37 -12.50 5.13 -1.74
C PRO A 37 -13.26 5.03 -0.41
N GLY A 38 -14.56 5.33 -0.40
CA GLY A 38 -15.38 5.29 0.81
C GLY A 38 -15.64 3.86 1.28
N ALA A 39 -16.02 2.98 0.36
CA ALA A 39 -16.19 1.56 0.66
C ALA A 39 -14.86 0.92 1.09
N PHE A 40 -13.75 1.26 0.44
CA PHE A 40 -12.44 0.73 0.81
C PHE A 40 -12.02 1.19 2.22
N ALA A 41 -12.22 2.47 2.58
CA ALA A 41 -11.89 2.95 3.92
C ALA A 41 -12.74 2.29 5.01
N ALA A 42 -14.02 2.07 4.76
CA ALA A 42 -14.93 1.43 5.71
C ALA A 42 -14.71 -0.08 5.85
N ARG A 43 -14.35 -0.75 4.75
CA ARG A 43 -14.10 -2.20 4.71
C ARG A 43 -12.94 -2.50 3.76
N PRO A 44 -11.69 -2.40 4.23
CA PRO A 44 -10.53 -2.60 3.39
C PRO A 44 -10.52 -4.02 2.82
N ALA A 45 -10.08 -4.14 1.58
CA ALA A 45 -9.86 -5.40 0.89
C ALA A 45 -8.37 -5.50 0.51
N PRO A 46 -7.85 -6.72 0.28
CA PRO A 46 -6.49 -6.88 -0.22
C PRO A 46 -6.30 -6.11 -1.53
N VAL A 47 -5.16 -5.43 -1.65
CA VAL A 47 -4.83 -4.66 -2.86
C VAL A 47 -3.31 -4.55 -3.02
N GLU A 48 -2.85 -4.79 -4.23
CA GLU A 48 -1.46 -4.54 -4.63
C GLU A 48 -1.25 -3.05 -4.88
N LEU A 49 -0.09 -2.56 -4.44
CA LEU A 49 0.27 -1.16 -4.47
C LEU A 49 1.60 -0.95 -5.19
N ALA A 50 1.64 0.02 -6.11
CA ALA A 50 2.87 0.68 -6.49
C ALA A 50 3.15 1.77 -5.46
N LEU A 51 3.95 1.46 -4.43
CA LEU A 51 4.24 2.37 -3.33
C LEU A 51 5.40 3.30 -3.72
N ARG A 52 5.08 4.57 -3.95
CA ARG A 52 6.05 5.63 -4.24
C ARG A 52 6.39 6.41 -2.98
N PHE A 53 7.66 6.48 -2.65
CA PHE A 53 8.20 7.28 -1.56
C PHE A 53 8.53 8.71 -2.00
N SER A 54 8.86 9.58 -1.05
CA SER A 54 9.13 11.01 -1.31
C SER A 54 10.36 11.29 -2.18
N ASP A 55 11.24 10.30 -2.33
CA ASP A 55 12.43 10.34 -3.19
C ASP A 55 12.20 9.65 -4.55
N ASP A 56 10.93 9.46 -4.94
CA ASP A 56 10.49 8.84 -6.18
C ASP A 56 10.85 7.35 -6.34
N VAL A 57 11.43 6.71 -5.32
CA VAL A 57 11.59 5.26 -5.29
C VAL A 57 10.22 4.60 -5.24
N VAL A 58 10.01 3.61 -6.12
CA VAL A 58 8.79 2.82 -6.18
C VAL A 58 9.09 1.37 -5.83
N THR A 59 8.24 0.77 -5.00
CA THR A 59 8.28 -0.65 -4.68
C THR A 59 6.89 -1.27 -4.73
N GLU A 60 6.82 -2.58 -5.03
CA GLU A 60 5.58 -3.34 -5.06
C GLU A 60 5.21 -3.76 -3.63
N ALA A 61 4.20 -3.12 -3.06
CA ALA A 61 3.71 -3.41 -1.72
C ALA A 61 2.30 -4.01 -1.78
N GLU A 62 1.85 -4.57 -0.67
CA GLU A 62 0.53 -5.21 -0.61
C GLU A 62 -0.18 -4.85 0.70
N VAL A 63 -1.42 -4.38 0.60
CA VAL A 63 -2.33 -4.35 1.75
C VAL A 63 -2.94 -5.73 1.89
N ARG A 64 -2.78 -6.36 3.06
CA ARG A 64 -3.39 -7.65 3.42
C ARG A 64 -4.35 -7.43 4.57
N THR A 65 -5.51 -8.07 4.54
CA THR A 65 -6.58 -7.85 5.54
C THR A 65 -6.94 -9.10 6.34
N THR A 66 -6.26 -10.23 6.07
CA THR A 66 -6.52 -11.53 6.72
C THR A 66 -5.59 -11.82 7.88
N ASP A 67 -4.80 -10.86 8.34
CA ASP A 67 -3.87 -11.04 9.45
C ASP A 67 -4.61 -10.98 10.81
N PRO A 68 -4.32 -11.87 11.77
CA PRO A 68 -5.00 -11.91 13.06
C PRO A 68 -4.91 -10.62 13.88
N ALA A 69 -3.83 -9.84 13.71
CA ALA A 69 -3.63 -8.57 14.42
C ALA A 69 -4.35 -7.39 13.75
N GLY A 70 -4.97 -7.61 12.59
CA GLY A 70 -5.63 -6.60 11.78
C GLY A 70 -4.91 -6.36 10.45
N PRO A 71 -5.39 -5.43 9.62
CA PRO A 71 -4.83 -5.18 8.30
C PRO A 71 -3.36 -4.73 8.36
N VAL A 72 -2.56 -5.20 7.40
CA VAL A 72 -1.13 -4.93 7.31
C VAL A 72 -0.72 -4.43 5.93
N LEU A 73 0.36 -3.66 5.87
CA LEU A 73 1.08 -3.29 4.66
C LEU A 73 2.39 -4.08 4.61
N ALA A 74 2.49 -5.03 3.68
CA ALA A 74 3.72 -5.76 3.39
C ALA A 74 4.55 -4.96 2.38
N VAL A 75 5.78 -4.63 2.74
CA VAL A 75 6.72 -3.89 1.89
C VAL A 75 7.99 -4.72 1.74
N PRO A 76 8.40 -5.07 0.51
CA PRO A 76 9.64 -5.81 0.29
C PRO A 76 10.84 -4.89 0.56
N GLU A 77 12.04 -5.46 0.46
CA GLU A 77 13.26 -4.66 0.53
C GLU A 77 13.30 -3.63 -0.62
N TYR A 78 13.76 -2.42 -0.33
CA TYR A 78 13.99 -1.39 -1.33
C TYR A 78 15.22 -0.57 -0.97
N THR A 79 15.76 0.12 -1.97
CA THR A 79 16.89 1.03 -1.79
C THR A 79 16.42 2.45 -2.03
N THR A 80 16.62 3.34 -1.07
CA THR A 80 16.25 4.76 -1.19
C THR A 80 17.07 5.45 -2.28
N GLY A 81 16.64 6.63 -2.73
CA GLY A 81 17.37 7.45 -3.69
C GLY A 81 18.78 7.83 -3.22
N ALA A 82 19.02 7.81 -1.90
CA ALA A 82 20.34 8.02 -1.30
C ALA A 82 21.22 6.76 -1.26
N GLY A 83 20.76 5.62 -1.78
CA GLY A 83 21.50 4.36 -1.79
C GLY A 83 21.43 3.57 -0.48
N THR A 84 20.48 3.89 0.42
CA THR A 84 20.31 3.15 1.68
C THR A 84 19.34 1.98 1.48
N THR A 85 19.80 0.76 1.73
CA THR A 85 18.93 -0.43 1.71
C THR A 85 18.05 -0.49 2.96
N VAL A 86 16.75 -0.62 2.74
CA VAL A 86 15.73 -0.81 3.76
C VAL A 86 15.19 -2.22 3.64
N ALA A 87 15.47 -3.07 4.63
CA ALA A 87 15.02 -4.45 4.64
C ALA A 87 13.49 -4.58 4.57
N ALA A 88 13.02 -5.70 3.99
CA ALA A 88 11.61 -6.04 3.91
C ALA A 88 10.93 -6.05 5.29
N ARG A 89 9.73 -5.46 5.38
CA ARG A 89 8.96 -5.33 6.63
C ARG A 89 7.46 -5.36 6.39
N THR A 90 6.74 -5.89 7.38
CA THR A 90 5.28 -5.84 7.45
C THR A 90 4.85 -4.88 8.55
N TRP A 91 3.96 -3.96 8.21
CA TRP A 91 3.49 -2.91 9.12
C TRP A 91 2.01 -3.08 9.40
N LEU A 92 1.59 -2.96 10.66
CA LEU A 92 0.16 -2.83 10.96
C LEU A 92 -0.37 -1.54 10.32
N ILE A 93 -1.61 -1.54 9.87
CA ILE A 93 -2.33 -0.34 9.45
C ILE A 93 -3.30 0.01 10.56
N ARG A 94 -3.09 1.14 11.23
CA ARG A 94 -3.93 1.56 12.36
C ARG A 94 -5.26 2.14 11.90
N GLU A 95 -5.28 2.78 10.75
CA GLU A 95 -6.46 3.49 10.26
C GLU A 95 -6.45 3.57 8.73
N PHE A 96 -7.65 3.46 8.17
CA PHE A 96 -7.97 3.80 6.79
C PHE A 96 -8.94 4.99 6.82
N ALA A 97 -8.49 6.15 6.37
CA ALA A 97 -9.29 7.36 6.36
C ALA A 97 -9.52 7.82 4.92
N ARG A 98 -10.76 8.07 4.54
CA ARG A 98 -11.05 8.67 3.22
C ARG A 98 -10.64 10.15 3.22
N THR A 99 -9.84 10.54 2.24
CA THR A 99 -9.41 11.92 2.01
C THR A 99 -9.74 12.33 0.57
N GLY A 100 -10.93 12.89 0.37
CA GLY A 100 -11.41 13.22 -0.99
C GLY A 100 -11.69 11.96 -1.81
N ASP A 101 -10.93 11.77 -2.89
CA ASP A 101 -10.92 10.60 -3.77
C ASP A 101 -9.79 9.61 -3.45
N GLU A 102 -9.00 9.87 -2.41
CA GLU A 102 -7.93 9.00 -1.92
C GLU A 102 -8.34 8.29 -0.62
N VAL A 103 -7.57 7.26 -0.26
CA VAL A 103 -7.60 6.67 1.08
C VAL A 103 -6.23 6.81 1.72
N GLU A 104 -6.17 7.52 2.85
CA GLU A 104 -4.99 7.62 3.71
C GLU A 104 -4.88 6.38 4.60
N LEU A 105 -3.71 5.73 4.55
CA LEU A 105 -3.28 4.69 5.46
C LEU A 105 -2.43 5.33 6.55
N ILE A 106 -2.76 5.09 7.82
CA ILE A 106 -1.90 5.47 8.95
C ILE A 106 -1.13 4.24 9.41
N ILE A 107 0.18 4.27 9.22
CA ILE A 107 1.07 3.17 9.53
C ILE A 107 1.22 2.99 11.04
N GLY A 108 1.07 1.76 11.49
CA GLY A 108 1.16 1.30 12.86
C GLY A 108 2.54 0.85 13.29
N GLY A 109 2.57 0.05 14.37
CA GLY A 109 3.75 -0.71 14.74
C GLY A 109 4.06 -1.81 13.72
N HIS A 110 5.11 -2.57 13.98
CA HIS A 110 5.42 -3.73 13.16
C HIS A 110 4.35 -4.81 13.42
N ALA A 111 3.96 -5.52 12.37
CA ALA A 111 3.24 -6.77 12.58
C ALA A 111 4.22 -7.77 13.22
N SER A 112 3.80 -8.43 14.30
CA SER A 112 4.55 -9.57 14.83
C SER A 112 4.59 -10.66 13.76
N ALA A 113 5.78 -11.23 13.54
CA ALA A 113 5.95 -12.38 12.65
C ALA A 113 5.33 -13.66 13.25
#